data_AF-A0A2T5PAL7-F1
#
_entry.id   AF-A0A2T5PAL7-F1
#
_cell.length_a   1.000
_cell.length_b   1.000
_cell.length_c   1.000
_cell.angle_alpha   90.00
_cell.angle_beta   90.00
_cell.angle_gamma   90.00
#
_symmetry.space_group_name_H-M   'P 1'
#
loop_
_entity.id
_entity.type
_entity.pdbx_description
1 polymer ?
#
loop_
_entity_poly.entity_id
_entity_poly.type
_entity_poly.pdbx_seq_one_letter_code
_entity_poly.pdbx_strand_id
1 'polypeptide(L)'
;MRRKAYRLIDEPSPGAMARIAVEPIWPLLALMLAGNWLGMPWLALNGFAVGSPTRWRESMLAALGLLGSFLLAFGLSYAWQARFIESEHVLRYALLSLVVWKLAFGYLIFSLQSATIELYQYYGGVLGRFGLPVALLGGFLLRGMVLGLFSSSIWFLVLS
;
A
#
# COMPACT_ATOMS: atom_id res chain seq x y z
N MET A 1 14.62 32.66 -20.82
CA MET A 1 14.06 31.31 -21.02
C MET A 1 15.02 30.29 -20.42
N ARG A 2 14.63 29.56 -19.37
CA ARG A 2 15.43 28.41 -18.88
C ARG A 2 15.42 27.35 -19.98
N ARG A 3 16.59 27.00 -20.53
CA ARG A 3 16.74 25.83 -21.40
C ARG A 3 16.22 24.63 -20.61
N LYS A 4 15.19 23.95 -21.13
CA LYS A 4 14.81 22.63 -20.61
C LYS A 4 16.02 21.74 -20.86
N ALA A 5 16.74 21.39 -19.79
CA ALA A 5 17.75 20.35 -19.86
C ALA A 5 17.06 19.09 -20.42
N TYR A 6 17.75 18.37 -21.30
CA TYR A 6 17.26 17.10 -21.81
C TYR A 6 16.94 16.19 -20.62
N ARG A 7 15.71 15.67 -20.60
CA ARG A 7 15.22 14.82 -19.52
C ARG A 7 14.88 13.46 -20.10
N LEU A 8 15.37 12.40 -19.47
CA LEU A 8 14.98 11.05 -19.84
C LEU A 8 13.50 10.84 -19.50
N ILE A 9 12.79 10.09 -20.34
CA ILE A 9 11.33 9.87 -20.21
C ILE A 9 10.99 9.20 -18.87
N ASP A 10 11.90 8.38 -18.36
CA ASP A 10 11.74 7.62 -17.12
C ASP A 10 12.26 8.35 -15.88
N GLU A 11 12.83 9.56 -16.05
CA GLU A 11 13.38 10.31 -14.94
C GLU A 11 12.24 10.86 -14.04
N PRO A 12 12.26 10.56 -12.73
CA PRO A 12 11.24 11.04 -11.80
C PRO A 12 11.21 12.56 -11.79
N SER A 13 10.02 13.15 -11.65
CA SER A 13 9.82 14.60 -11.67
C SER A 13 9.57 15.18 -10.28
N PRO A 14 10.62 15.36 -9.45
CA PRO A 14 10.45 15.72 -8.05
C PRO A 14 9.81 17.10 -7.92
N GLY A 15 8.63 17.13 -7.30
CA GLY A 15 7.95 18.35 -6.87
C GLY A 15 8.30 18.73 -5.44
N ALA A 16 7.55 19.69 -4.87
CA ALA A 16 7.70 20.09 -3.46
C ALA A 16 7.52 18.93 -2.46
N MET A 17 6.75 17.91 -2.85
CA MET A 17 6.49 16.70 -2.04
C MET A 17 7.63 15.66 -2.08
N ALA A 18 8.70 15.86 -2.85
CA ALA A 18 9.79 14.87 -2.90
C ALA A 18 10.46 14.63 -1.53
N ARG A 19 10.42 15.63 -0.64
CA ARG A 19 10.96 15.53 0.73
C ARG A 19 10.19 14.56 1.65
N ILE A 20 8.94 14.24 1.29
CA ILE A 20 8.12 13.28 2.02
C ILE A 20 8.13 11.88 1.37
N ALA A 21 8.82 11.71 0.25
CA ALA A 21 9.03 10.39 -0.33
C ALA A 21 9.97 9.58 0.58
N VAL A 22 9.64 8.32 0.79
CA VAL A 22 10.42 7.38 1.62
C VAL A 22 10.78 6.15 0.78
N GLU A 23 11.71 5.33 1.27
CA GLU A 23 12.01 4.06 0.61
C GLU A 23 10.75 3.17 0.57
N PRO A 24 10.44 2.51 -0.56
CA PRO A 24 9.20 1.74 -0.75
C PRO A 24 9.04 0.57 0.23
N ILE A 25 10.15 0.12 0.82
CA ILE A 25 10.14 -0.93 1.83
C ILE A 25 9.33 -0.51 3.06
N TRP A 26 9.30 0.79 3.43
CA TRP A 26 8.57 1.25 4.61
C TRP A 26 7.06 1.25 4.41
N PRO A 27 6.49 1.78 3.31
CA PRO A 27 5.08 1.59 2.99
C PRO A 27 4.68 0.11 2.84
N LEU A 28 5.56 -0.73 2.28
CA LEU A 28 5.31 -2.17 2.19
C LEU A 28 5.26 -2.83 3.58
N LEU A 29 6.19 -2.49 4.48
CA LEU A 29 6.17 -2.95 5.86
C LEU A 29 4.93 -2.43 6.62
N ALA A 30 4.52 -1.18 6.38
CA ALA A 30 3.30 -0.64 6.93
C ALA A 30 2.06 -1.43 6.45
N LEU A 31 2.04 -1.87 5.19
CA LEU A 31 0.98 -2.75 4.67
C LEU A 31 0.94 -4.11 5.38
N MET A 32 2.12 -4.67 5.69
CA MET A 32 2.25 -5.95 6.40
C MET A 32 1.86 -5.84 7.88
N LEU A 33 2.29 -4.77 8.57
CA LEU A 33 2.16 -4.62 10.02
C LEU A 33 0.88 -3.90 10.44
N ALA A 34 0.58 -2.77 9.81
CA ALA A 34 -0.56 -1.91 10.13
C ALA A 34 -1.82 -2.29 9.35
N GLY A 35 -1.65 -2.78 8.11
CA GLY A 35 -2.74 -3.22 7.25
C GLY A 35 -2.99 -2.29 6.05
N ASN A 36 -4.05 -2.61 5.31
CA ASN A 36 -4.45 -1.91 4.09
C ASN A 36 -4.72 -0.41 4.30
N TRP A 37 -5.24 -0.01 5.46
CA TRP A 37 -5.62 1.39 5.73
C TRP A 37 -4.44 2.36 5.70
N LEU A 38 -3.24 1.90 6.07
CA LEU A 38 -2.03 2.71 6.10
C LEU A 38 -1.15 2.41 4.87
N GLY A 39 -0.92 1.13 4.61
CA GLY A 39 0.02 0.70 3.57
C GLY A 39 -0.40 1.13 2.16
N MET A 40 -1.67 0.89 1.78
CA MET A 40 -2.13 1.18 0.41
C MET A 40 -2.15 2.69 0.10
N PRO A 41 -2.72 3.57 0.95
CA PRO A 41 -2.66 5.00 0.71
C PRO A 41 -1.23 5.54 0.73
N TRP A 42 -0.37 5.03 1.62
CA TRP A 42 1.01 5.48 1.68
C TRP A 42 1.81 5.06 0.44
N LEU A 43 1.64 3.83 -0.05
CA LEU A 43 2.21 3.41 -1.34
C LEU A 43 1.78 4.35 -2.46
N ALA A 44 0.48 4.64 -2.61
CA ALA A 44 0.00 5.57 -3.63
C ALA A 44 0.62 6.97 -3.48
N LEU A 45 0.62 7.52 -2.27
CA LEU A 45 1.19 8.84 -1.96
C LEU A 45 2.70 8.90 -2.23
N ASN A 46 3.44 7.81 -1.96
CA ASN A 46 4.87 7.75 -2.20
C ASN A 46 5.21 7.90 -3.70
N GLY A 47 4.39 7.30 -4.57
CA GLY A 47 4.48 7.44 -6.02
C GLY A 47 4.27 8.86 -6.51
N PHE A 48 3.30 9.57 -5.92
CA PHE A 48 3.09 11.00 -6.19
C PHE A 48 4.21 11.87 -5.65
N ALA A 49 4.71 11.58 -4.45
CA ALA A 49 5.75 12.35 -3.78
C ALA A 49 7.06 12.35 -4.57
N VAL A 50 7.50 11.19 -5.06
CA VAL A 50 8.70 11.08 -5.91
C VAL A 50 8.48 11.61 -7.34
N GLY A 51 7.22 11.75 -7.76
CA GLY A 51 6.87 12.17 -9.12
C GLY A 51 7.07 11.06 -10.14
N SER A 52 6.66 9.83 -9.77
CA SER A 52 6.83 8.62 -10.58
C SER A 52 6.12 8.72 -11.94
N PRO A 53 6.77 8.28 -13.04
CA PRO A 53 6.12 8.19 -14.35
C PRO A 53 4.95 7.19 -14.34
N THR A 54 4.99 6.18 -13.45
CA THR A 54 3.95 5.15 -13.30
C THR A 54 2.91 5.46 -12.21
N ARG A 55 2.89 6.68 -11.65
CA ARG A 55 2.00 7.07 -10.53
C ARG A 55 0.53 6.71 -10.73
N TRP A 56 0.01 6.79 -11.96
CA TRP A 56 -1.37 6.41 -12.25
C TRP A 56 -1.59 4.90 -12.15
N ARG A 57 -0.65 4.10 -12.68
CA ARG A 57 -0.68 2.65 -12.56
C ARG A 57 -0.58 2.23 -11.10
N GLU A 58 0.32 2.86 -10.33
CA GLU A 58 0.48 2.60 -8.89
C GLU A 58 -0.81 2.91 -8.11
N SER A 59 -1.45 4.04 -8.41
CA SER A 59 -2.71 4.43 -7.78
C SER A 59 -3.87 3.50 -8.16
N MET A 60 -3.94 3.08 -9.42
CA MET A 60 -4.93 2.10 -9.88
C MET A 60 -4.70 0.74 -9.21
N LEU A 61 -3.46 0.28 -9.08
CA LEU A 61 -3.12 -0.95 -8.37
C LEU A 61 -3.48 -0.86 -6.88
N ALA A 62 -3.23 0.27 -6.23
CA ALA A 62 -3.62 0.48 -4.84
C ALA A 62 -5.15 0.44 -4.68
N ALA A 63 -5.89 1.10 -5.58
CA ALA A 63 -7.34 1.09 -5.60
C ALA A 63 -7.91 -0.33 -5.86
N LEU A 64 -7.34 -1.07 -6.81
CA LEU A 64 -7.72 -2.46 -7.09
C LEU A 64 -7.38 -3.40 -5.93
N GLY A 65 -6.24 -3.17 -5.26
CA GLY A 65 -5.87 -3.90 -4.04
C GLY A 65 -6.91 -3.73 -2.93
N LEU A 66 -7.35 -2.49 -2.68
CA LEU A 66 -8.39 -2.19 -1.70
C LEU A 66 -9.77 -2.74 -2.10
N LEU A 67 -10.19 -2.50 -3.35
CA LEU A 67 -11.47 -3.01 -3.87
C LEU A 67 -11.52 -4.53 -3.84
N GLY A 68 -10.45 -5.21 -4.26
CA GLY A 68 -10.37 -6.67 -4.20
C GLY A 68 -10.40 -7.19 -2.77
N SER A 69 -9.75 -6.51 -1.83
CA SER A 69 -9.84 -6.87 -0.40
C SER A 69 -11.27 -6.75 0.12
N PHE A 70 -12.00 -5.70 -0.28
CA PHE A 70 -13.41 -5.52 0.04
C PHE A 70 -14.29 -6.63 -0.55
N LEU A 71 -14.13 -6.93 -1.84
CA LEU A 71 -14.89 -7.96 -2.53
C LEU A 71 -14.63 -9.36 -1.95
N LEU A 72 -13.37 -9.67 -1.63
CA LEU A 72 -13.00 -10.93 -0.99
C LEU A 72 -13.60 -11.03 0.42
N ALA A 73 -13.48 -9.98 1.25
CA ALA A 73 -14.04 -10.00 2.60
C ALA A 73 -15.56 -10.13 2.57
N PHE A 74 -16.24 -9.44 1.66
CA PHE A 74 -17.67 -9.55 1.45
C PHE A 74 -18.06 -10.95 0.96
N GLY A 75 -17.36 -11.49 -0.04
CA GLY A 75 -17.60 -12.82 -0.60
C GLY A 75 -17.43 -13.93 0.43
N LEU A 76 -16.39 -13.86 1.26
CA LEU A 76 -16.16 -14.81 2.36
C LEU A 76 -17.24 -14.69 3.45
N SER A 77 -17.65 -13.46 3.78
CA SER A 77 -18.73 -13.23 4.75
C SER A 77 -20.07 -13.77 4.25
N TYR A 78 -20.36 -13.59 2.96
CA TYR A 78 -21.54 -14.13 2.31
C TYR A 78 -21.49 -15.67 2.25
N ALA A 79 -20.35 -16.25 1.86
CA ALA A 79 -20.17 -17.70 1.80
C ALA A 79 -20.33 -18.38 3.17
N TRP A 80 -19.89 -17.70 4.24
CA TRP A 80 -20.11 -18.14 5.62
C TRP A 80 -21.60 -18.11 6.00
N GLN A 81 -22.30 -17.00 5.71
CA GLN A 81 -23.73 -16.87 6.03
C GLN A 81 -24.62 -17.83 5.21
N ALA A 82 -24.27 -18.05 3.95
CA ALA A 82 -24.96 -18.98 3.05
C ALA A 82 -24.67 -20.46 3.37
N ARG A 83 -23.81 -20.75 4.36
CA ARG A 83 -23.37 -22.10 4.73
C ARG A 83 -22.65 -22.87 3.61
N PHE A 84 -22.03 -22.17 2.66
CA PHE A 84 -21.10 -22.80 1.71
C PHE A 84 -19.79 -23.20 2.39
N ILE A 85 -19.39 -22.46 3.43
CA ILE A 85 -18.26 -22.78 4.31
C ILE A 85 -18.82 -23.15 5.67
N GLU A 86 -18.84 -24.44 5.99
CA GLU A 86 -19.44 -24.93 7.25
C GLU A 86 -18.40 -25.02 8.39
N SER A 87 -17.12 -25.18 8.04
CA SER A 87 -16.05 -25.34 9.02
C SER A 87 -15.31 -24.03 9.28
N GLU A 88 -15.14 -23.70 10.56
CA GLU A 88 -14.35 -22.53 10.98
C GLU A 88 -12.88 -22.64 10.50
N HIS A 89 -12.32 -23.85 10.45
CA HIS A 89 -10.96 -24.07 9.95
C HIS A 89 -10.84 -23.66 8.48
N VAL A 90 -11.83 -24.02 7.66
CA VAL A 90 -11.86 -23.66 6.23
C VAL A 90 -12.00 -22.14 6.08
N LEU A 91 -12.79 -21.48 6.91
CA LEU A 91 -12.88 -20.01 6.91
C LEU A 91 -11.53 -19.36 7.23
N ARG A 92 -10.80 -19.85 8.25
CA ARG A 92 -9.47 -19.32 8.60
C ARG A 92 -8.46 -19.48 7.47
N TYR A 93 -8.48 -20.61 6.75
CA TYR A 93 -7.65 -20.79 5.56
C TYR A 93 -8.10 -19.88 4.41
N ALA A 94 -9.40 -19.71 4.20
CA ALA A 94 -9.93 -18.84 3.17
C ALA A 94 -9.55 -17.36 3.42
N LEU A 95 -9.47 -16.92 4.68
CA LEU A 95 -8.99 -15.59 5.04
C LEU A 95 -7.52 -15.33 4.63
N LEU A 96 -6.70 -16.37 4.45
CA LEU A 96 -5.34 -16.20 3.90
C LEU A 96 -5.35 -15.61 2.48
N SER A 97 -6.44 -15.80 1.72
CA SER A 97 -6.59 -15.18 0.40
C SER A 97 -6.53 -13.66 0.46
N LEU A 98 -7.05 -13.03 1.53
CA LEU A 98 -6.95 -11.58 1.76
C LEU A 98 -5.50 -11.15 1.97
N VAL A 99 -4.73 -11.95 2.72
CA VAL A 99 -3.30 -11.70 2.97
C VAL A 99 -2.51 -11.82 1.67
N VAL A 100 -2.72 -12.89 0.91
CA VAL A 100 -2.05 -13.09 -0.39
C VAL A 100 -2.40 -11.96 -1.34
N TRP A 101 -3.68 -11.56 -1.42
CA TRP A 101 -4.14 -10.48 -2.28
C TRP A 101 -3.46 -9.15 -1.96
N LYS A 102 -3.49 -8.72 -0.69
CA LYS A 102 -2.87 -7.44 -0.33
C LYS A 102 -1.36 -7.45 -0.55
N LEU A 103 -0.68 -8.56 -0.25
CA LEU A 103 0.76 -8.68 -0.46
C LEU A 103 1.12 -8.70 -1.94
N ALA A 104 0.33 -9.36 -2.79
CA ALA A 104 0.55 -9.37 -4.23
C ALA A 104 0.51 -7.95 -4.80
N PHE A 105 -0.53 -7.17 -4.49
CA PHE A 105 -0.64 -5.78 -4.95
C PHE A 105 0.40 -4.87 -4.31
N GLY A 106 0.67 -5.03 -3.01
CA GLY A 106 1.73 -4.29 -2.33
C GLY A 106 3.10 -4.51 -2.98
N TYR A 107 3.43 -5.76 -3.31
CA TYR A 107 4.69 -6.11 -3.96
C TYR A 107 4.76 -5.61 -5.41
N LEU A 108 3.66 -5.67 -6.16
CA LEU A 108 3.60 -5.10 -7.51
C LEU A 108 3.90 -3.59 -7.49
N ILE A 109 3.29 -2.84 -6.56
CA ILE A 109 3.54 -1.39 -6.42
C ILE A 109 4.98 -1.15 -5.95
N PHE A 110 5.44 -1.90 -4.94
CA PHE A 110 6.83 -1.84 -4.46
C PHE A 110 7.84 -2.03 -5.58
N SER A 111 7.64 -3.02 -6.45
CA SER A 111 8.53 -3.31 -7.58
C SER A 111 8.56 -2.17 -8.59
N LEU A 112 7.41 -1.54 -8.88
CA LEU A 112 7.35 -0.37 -9.76
C LEU A 112 8.07 0.84 -9.16
N GLN A 113 7.87 1.08 -7.86
CA GLN A 113 8.46 2.22 -7.16
C GLN A 113 9.97 2.08 -6.94
N SER A 114 10.46 0.86 -6.73
CA SER A 114 11.88 0.60 -6.44
C SER A 114 12.78 1.11 -7.56
N ALA A 115 12.44 0.79 -8.83
CA ALA A 115 13.21 1.27 -9.98
C ALA A 115 13.19 2.81 -10.11
N THR A 116 12.04 3.43 -9.85
CA THR A 116 11.89 4.88 -9.95
C THR A 116 12.66 5.61 -8.84
N ILE A 117 12.64 5.05 -7.63
CA ILE A 117 13.33 5.63 -6.48
C ILE A 117 14.85 5.44 -6.56
N GLU A 118 15.31 4.32 -7.12
CA GLU A 118 16.74 4.12 -7.42
C GLU A 118 17.24 5.18 -8.39
N LEU A 119 16.50 5.45 -9.47
CA LEU A 119 16.80 6.54 -10.40
C LEU A 119 16.76 7.91 -9.70
N TYR A 120 15.78 8.15 -8.83
CA TYR A 120 15.70 9.40 -8.06
C TYR A 120 16.95 9.62 -7.21
N GLN A 121 17.41 8.59 -6.48
CA GLN A 121 18.61 8.65 -5.66
C GLN A 121 19.88 8.80 -6.51
N TYR A 122 19.94 8.13 -7.67
CA TYR A 122 21.06 8.26 -8.62
C TYR A 122 21.28 9.71 -9.07
N TYR A 123 20.19 10.47 -9.28
CA TYR A 123 20.25 11.90 -9.61
C TYR A 123 20.42 12.83 -8.38
N GLY A 124 20.78 12.29 -7.21
CA GLY A 124 21.03 13.07 -5.99
C GLY A 124 19.77 13.39 -5.18
N GLY A 125 18.65 12.71 -5.47
CA GLY A 125 17.43 12.79 -4.68
C GLY A 125 17.62 12.24 -3.26
N VAL A 126 17.10 12.95 -2.26
CA VAL A 126 17.19 12.55 -0.85
C VAL A 126 15.82 12.15 -0.35
N LEU A 127 15.71 10.92 0.15
CA LEU A 127 14.47 10.41 0.74
C LEU A 127 14.33 10.79 2.23
N GLY A 128 13.09 10.89 2.68
CA GLY A 128 12.72 11.07 4.07
C GLY A 128 13.09 9.86 4.93
N ARG A 129 13.59 10.12 6.13
CA ARG A 129 14.01 9.08 7.10
C ARG A 129 12.90 8.64 8.07
N PHE A 130 11.71 9.23 7.96
CA PHE A 130 10.59 8.97 8.86
C PHE A 130 9.80 7.70 8.51
N GLY A 131 10.18 6.97 7.45
CA GLY A 131 9.52 5.73 7.05
C GLY A 131 9.48 4.69 8.17
N LEU A 132 10.61 4.42 8.83
CA LEU A 132 10.69 3.46 9.93
C LEU A 132 9.78 3.84 11.12
N PRO A 133 9.88 5.06 11.70
CA PRO A 133 9.00 5.46 12.79
C PRO A 133 7.52 5.34 12.44
N VAL A 134 7.09 5.80 11.26
CA VAL A 134 5.67 5.78 10.89
C VAL A 134 5.18 4.35 10.65
N ALA A 135 5.99 3.45 10.07
CA ALA A 135 5.61 2.05 9.91
C ALA A 135 5.45 1.34 11.26
N LEU A 136 6.35 1.58 12.22
CA LEU A 136 6.29 0.98 13.56
C LEU A 136 5.14 1.54 14.39
N LEU A 137 4.98 2.87 14.44
CA LEU A 137 3.87 3.52 15.16
C LEU A 137 2.52 3.09 14.56
N GLY A 138 2.44 3.04 13.23
CA GLY A 138 1.28 2.53 12.50
C GLY A 138 0.91 1.10 12.88
N GLY A 139 1.90 0.20 12.86
CA GLY A 139 1.71 -1.22 13.11
C GLY A 139 1.35 -1.57 14.55
N PHE A 140 2.07 -1.00 15.52
CA PHE A 140 1.98 -1.43 16.92
C PHE A 140 1.03 -0.60 17.77
N LEU A 141 0.93 0.72 17.52
CA LEU A 141 0.11 1.61 18.34
C LEU A 141 -1.21 1.96 17.65
N LEU A 142 -1.14 2.45 16.42
CA LEU A 142 -2.30 3.00 15.73
C LEU A 142 -3.25 1.94 15.20
N ARG A 143 -2.75 0.77 14.80
CA ARG A 143 -3.57 -0.32 14.25
C ARG A 143 -4.74 -0.67 15.18
N GLY A 144 -4.47 -0.89 16.47
CA GLY A 144 -5.51 -1.24 17.45
C GLY A 144 -6.54 -0.14 17.60
N MET A 145 -6.10 1.12 17.64
CA MET A 145 -6.99 2.29 17.76
C MET A 145 -7.87 2.44 16.52
N VAL A 146 -7.28 2.36 15.32
CA VAL A 146 -8.00 2.51 14.05
C VAL A 146 -8.99 1.39 13.84
N LEU A 147 -8.59 0.12 14.07
CA LEU A 147 -9.49 -1.01 13.92
C LEU A 147 -10.61 -1.00 14.97
N GLY A 148 -10.35 -0.49 16.17
CA GLY A 148 -11.37 -0.32 17.22
C GLY A 148 -12.45 0.72 16.92
N LEU A 149 -12.24 1.61 15.93
CA LEU A 149 -13.27 2.57 15.48
C LEU A 149 -14.34 1.92 14.60
N PHE A 150 -14.08 0.73 14.06
CA PHE A 150 -14.99 0.04 13.16
C PHE A 150 -15.70 -1.10 13.89
N SER A 151 -17.00 -0.94 14.14
CA SER A 151 -17.81 -1.96 14.82
C SER A 151 -18.16 -3.17 13.95
N SER A 152 -17.91 -3.13 12.63
CA SER A 152 -18.26 -4.22 11.72
C SER A 152 -17.07 -5.13 11.41
N SER A 153 -17.29 -6.44 11.47
CA SER A 153 -16.28 -7.46 11.19
C SER A 153 -15.71 -7.37 9.77
N ILE A 154 -16.49 -6.86 8.81
CA ILE A 154 -16.05 -6.69 7.41
C ILE A 154 -14.98 -5.60 7.32
N TRP A 155 -15.20 -4.45 7.95
CA TRP A 155 -14.21 -3.36 7.92
C TRP A 155 -12.91 -3.77 8.61
N PHE A 156 -13.01 -4.55 9.69
CA PHE A 156 -11.84 -5.13 10.33
C PHE A 156 -11.02 -6.00 9.35
N LEU A 157 -11.67 -6.88 8.58
CA LEU A 157 -11.00 -7.75 7.61
C LEU A 157 -10.39 -6.97 6.43
N VAL A 158 -11.08 -5.94 5.94
CA VAL A 158 -10.63 -5.16 4.78
C VAL A 158 -9.45 -4.27 5.12
N LEU A 159 -9.44 -3.67 6.31
CA LEU A 159 -8.44 -2.69 6.72
C LEU A 159 -7.19 -3.34 7.33
N SER A 160 -7.28 -4.60 7.78
CA SER A 160 -6.18 -5.32 8.45
C SER A 160 -5.09 -5.85 7.52
#